data_AF-A0AAE4HRG1-F1
#
_entry.id   AF-A0AAE4HRG1-F1
#
_cell.length_a   1.000
_cell.length_b   1.000
_cell.length_c   1.000
_cell.angle_alpha   90.00
_cell.angle_beta   90.00
_cell.angle_gamma   90.00
#
_symmetry.space_group_name_H-M   'P 1'
#
loop_
_entity.id
_entity.type
_entity.pdbx_description
1 polymer ?
#
loop_
_entity_poly.entity_id
_entity_poly.type
_entity_poly.pdbx_seq_one_letter_code
_entity_poly.pdbx_strand_id
1 'polypeptide(L)'
;MEKISLLLIRALSEQDGFMTTKEIAAKVGVSTKTVRRYVEKINQSQSLYGCVIQGKKGSGLFLQIINHELFQRSLENTPQEDFVTQIIEYFVQEDEYIKSELLCERLFISQSKLSQELKKLRRILSHYNLSIQTKPYYGMKLCGSEFDLRRFMASNYLQKTHLKQLHQLPSSEGTPSQLHRQIQAIILAEFSQKAYPISEAIVTNLVNHLAIAVM
;
A
#
# COMPACT_ATOMS: atom_id res chain seq x y z
N MET A 1 10.68 5.02 11.69
CA MET A 1 11.07 3.60 11.61
C MET A 1 11.21 3.20 10.15
N GLU A 2 12.20 2.40 9.78
CA GLU A 2 12.42 2.01 8.38
C GLU A 2 11.44 0.89 7.97
N LYS A 3 10.60 1.13 6.95
CA LYS A 3 9.56 0.21 6.44
C LYS A 3 10.03 -1.24 6.31
N ILE A 4 11.16 -1.44 5.63
CA ILE A 4 11.74 -2.76 5.39
C ILE A 4 12.10 -3.48 6.70
N SER A 5 12.55 -2.78 7.74
CA SER A 5 12.90 -3.40 9.03
C SER A 5 11.69 -4.08 9.66
N LEU A 6 10.55 -3.38 9.69
CA LEU A 6 9.30 -3.90 10.24
C LEU A 6 8.80 -5.11 9.44
N LEU A 7 8.92 -5.07 8.11
CA LEU A 7 8.56 -6.23 7.27
C LEU A 7 9.42 -7.46 7.54
N LEU A 8 10.72 -7.28 7.76
CA LEU A 8 11.62 -8.40 8.09
C LEU A 8 11.25 -9.01 9.44
N ILE A 9 11.01 -8.15 10.44
CA ILE A 9 10.62 -8.57 11.79
C ILE A 9 9.32 -9.38 11.72
N ARG A 10 8.29 -8.85 11.06
CA ARG A 10 7.01 -9.54 10.86
C ARG A 10 7.16 -10.85 10.08
N ALA A 11 7.93 -10.84 9.00
CA ALA A 11 8.13 -12.04 8.18
C ALA A 11 8.71 -13.20 9.00
N LEU A 12 9.66 -12.91 9.89
CA LEU A 12 10.31 -13.86 10.79
C LEU A 12 9.46 -14.21 12.02
N SER A 13 8.59 -13.32 12.50
CA SER A 13 7.73 -13.59 13.65
C SER A 13 6.54 -14.50 13.33
N GLU A 14 6.09 -14.50 12.07
CA GLU A 14 4.97 -15.32 11.59
C GLU A 14 5.35 -16.79 11.33
N GLN A 15 6.64 -17.12 11.32
CA GLN A 15 7.12 -18.47 11.05
C GLN A 15 7.91 -18.99 12.23
N ASP A 16 7.52 -20.15 12.74
CA ASP A 16 8.29 -20.84 13.77
C ASP A 16 9.58 -21.43 13.16
N GLY A 17 10.73 -21.02 13.70
CA GLY A 17 12.03 -21.59 13.35
C GLY A 17 12.90 -20.71 12.43
N PHE A 18 13.75 -21.35 11.63
CA PHE A 18 14.74 -20.68 10.80
C PHE A 18 14.20 -20.41 9.40
N MET A 19 14.55 -19.24 8.85
CA MET A 19 14.33 -18.89 7.44
C MET A 19 15.64 -18.54 6.76
N THR A 20 15.88 -19.06 5.57
CA THR A 20 17.03 -18.67 4.76
C THR A 20 16.88 -17.21 4.29
N THR A 21 18.00 -16.53 4.02
CA THR A 21 17.98 -15.17 3.46
C THR A 21 17.22 -15.12 2.13
N LYS A 22 17.20 -16.21 1.35
CA LYS A 22 16.46 -16.29 0.09
C LYS A 22 14.95 -16.32 0.31
N GLU A 23 14.48 -17.10 1.28
CA GLU A 23 13.05 -17.16 1.64
C GLU A 23 12.56 -15.83 2.18
N ILE A 24 13.33 -15.20 3.08
CA ILE A 24 13.00 -13.86 3.62
C ILE A 24 12.96 -12.83 2.49
N ALA A 25 13.95 -12.84 1.60
CA ALA A 25 14.00 -11.95 0.45
C ALA A 25 12.76 -12.11 -0.44
N ALA A 26 12.34 -13.34 -0.71
CA ALA A 26 11.14 -13.62 -1.50
C ALA A 26 9.85 -13.19 -0.78
N LYS A 27 9.73 -13.47 0.53
CA LYS A 27 8.53 -13.14 1.34
C LYS A 27 8.36 -11.63 1.47
N VAL A 28 9.43 -10.92 1.82
CA VAL A 28 9.43 -9.45 1.95
C VAL A 28 9.40 -8.77 0.58
N GLY A 29 9.91 -9.43 -0.46
CA GLY A 29 9.94 -8.89 -1.83
C GLY A 29 11.16 -8.01 -2.12
N VAL A 30 12.28 -8.21 -1.43
CA VAL A 30 13.53 -7.44 -1.59
C VAL A 30 14.69 -8.35 -2.02
N SER A 31 15.87 -7.77 -2.32
CA SER A 31 17.06 -8.57 -2.62
C SER A 31 17.66 -9.22 -1.35
N THR A 32 18.39 -10.32 -1.50
CA THR A 32 19.12 -10.94 -0.37
C THR A 32 20.19 -10.01 0.22
N LYS A 33 20.79 -9.14 -0.60
CA LYS A 33 21.71 -8.07 -0.15
C LYS A 33 20.97 -7.06 0.73
N THR A 34 19.75 -6.70 0.35
CA THR A 34 18.87 -5.84 1.15
C THR A 34 18.55 -6.50 2.49
N VAL A 35 18.16 -7.78 2.50
CA VAL A 35 17.88 -8.50 3.76
C VAL A 35 19.07 -8.42 4.72
N ARG A 36 20.29 -8.74 4.27
CA ARG A 36 21.49 -8.69 5.12
C ARG A 36 21.74 -7.29 5.70
N ARG A 37 21.65 -6.26 4.85
CA ARG A 37 21.80 -4.86 5.28
C ARG A 37 20.80 -4.48 6.36
N TYR A 38 19.54 -4.88 6.21
CA TYR A 38 18.49 -4.55 7.18
C TYR A 38 18.57 -5.38 8.46
N VAL A 39 19.02 -6.63 8.38
CA VAL A 39 19.34 -7.45 9.57
C VAL A 39 20.41 -6.77 10.43
N GLU A 40 21.49 -6.28 9.82
CA GLU A 40 22.54 -5.52 10.53
C GLU A 40 21.96 -4.27 11.20
N LYS A 41 21.13 -3.50 10.49
CA LYS A 41 20.46 -2.31 11.05
C LYS A 41 19.52 -2.63 12.21
N ILE A 42 18.71 -3.70 12.08
CA ILE A 42 17.80 -4.15 13.14
C ILE A 42 18.60 -4.51 14.38
N ASN A 43 19.70 -5.26 14.23
CA ASN A 43 20.55 -5.66 15.34
C ASN A 43 21.24 -4.45 16.00
N GLN A 44 21.66 -3.45 15.23
CA GLN A 44 22.18 -2.18 15.76
C GLN A 44 21.12 -1.36 16.51
N SER A 45 19.84 -1.55 16.17
CA SER A 45 18.69 -0.85 16.76
C SER A 45 17.80 -1.76 17.62
N GLN A 46 18.38 -2.78 18.25
CA GLN A 46 17.63 -3.79 19.01
C GLN A 46 16.75 -3.21 20.14
N SER A 47 17.16 -2.08 20.73
CA SER A 47 16.40 -1.36 21.76
C SER A 47 15.16 -0.64 21.22
N LEU A 48 15.08 -0.40 19.90
CA LEU A 48 13.90 0.17 19.25
C LEU A 48 12.85 -0.89 18.95
N TYR A 49 13.29 -2.10 18.57
CA TYR A 49 12.41 -3.16 18.08
C TYR A 49 12.13 -4.26 19.13
N GLY A 50 12.89 -4.34 20.22
CA GLY A 50 12.74 -5.39 21.23
C GLY A 50 13.14 -6.80 20.73
N CYS A 51 13.86 -6.89 19.62
CA CYS A 51 14.32 -8.15 19.03
C CYS A 51 15.71 -8.05 18.41
N VAL A 52 16.35 -9.20 18.25
CA VAL A 52 17.61 -9.40 17.51
C VAL A 52 17.40 -10.52 16.50
N ILE A 53 17.96 -10.37 15.31
CA ILE A 53 17.96 -11.42 14.29
C ILE A 53 19.32 -12.12 14.34
N GLN A 54 19.30 -13.42 14.64
CA GLN A 54 20.50 -14.24 14.72
C GLN A 54 20.57 -15.22 13.57
N GLY A 55 21.79 -15.53 13.14
CA GLY A 55 22.06 -16.50 12.08
C GLY A 55 22.62 -17.80 12.65
N LYS A 56 22.15 -18.93 12.14
CA LYS A 56 22.74 -20.26 12.37
C LYS A 56 23.26 -20.81 11.06
N LYS A 57 24.56 -21.14 11.03
CA LYS A 57 25.25 -21.70 9.85
C LYS A 57 24.50 -22.94 9.36
N GLY A 58 24.11 -22.94 8.09
CA GLY A 58 23.37 -24.04 7.46
C GLY A 58 21.87 -24.10 7.75
N SER A 59 21.34 -23.30 8.68
CA SER A 59 19.89 -23.31 9.02
C SER A 59 19.18 -22.02 8.61
N GLY A 60 19.85 -20.87 8.58
CA GLY A 60 19.26 -19.58 8.19
C GLY A 60 19.26 -18.55 9.32
N LEU A 61 18.29 -17.64 9.28
CA LEU A 61 18.07 -16.58 10.26
C LEU A 61 16.85 -16.91 11.11
N PHE A 62 16.87 -16.51 12.38
CA PHE A 62 15.73 -16.58 13.28
C PHE A 62 15.64 -15.32 14.12
N LEU A 63 14.44 -15.03 14.62
CA LEU A 63 14.17 -13.88 15.46
C LEU A 63 14.24 -14.28 16.93
N GLN A 64 15.08 -13.59 17.70
CA GLN A 64 15.13 -13.69 19.15
C GLN A 64 14.48 -12.45 19.76
N ILE A 65 13.44 -12.64 20.55
CA ILE A 65 12.79 -11.56 21.29
C ILE A 65 13.60 -11.28 22.56
N ILE A 66 14.01 -10.03 22.76
CA ILE A 66 14.76 -9.58 23.95
C ILE A 66 13.90 -8.72 24.89
N ASN A 67 12.85 -8.08 24.38
CA ASN A 67 11.86 -7.34 25.16
C ASN A 67 10.48 -7.50 24.51
N HIS A 68 9.58 -8.21 25.21
CA HIS A 68 8.25 -8.52 24.69
C HIS A 68 7.38 -7.28 24.46
N GLU A 69 7.40 -6.28 25.35
CA GLU A 69 6.55 -5.09 25.20
C GLU A 69 6.95 -4.24 24.00
N LEU A 70 8.25 -4.00 23.83
CA LEU A 70 8.78 -3.25 22.68
C LEU A 70 8.52 -3.99 21.37
N PHE A 71 8.69 -5.31 21.39
CA PHE A 71 8.44 -6.16 20.24
C PHE A 71 6.98 -6.12 19.79
N GLN A 72 6.04 -6.26 20.72
CA GLN A 72 4.60 -6.17 20.40
C GLN A 72 4.24 -4.81 19.81
N ARG A 73 4.73 -3.72 20.40
CA ARG A 73 4.54 -2.37 19.83
C ARG A 73 5.12 -2.26 18.42
N SER A 74 6.27 -2.87 18.14
CA SER A 74 6.87 -2.84 16.79
C SER A 74 6.03 -3.61 15.76
N LEU A 75 5.43 -4.74 16.16
CA LEU A 75 4.55 -5.54 15.31
C LEU A 75 3.23 -4.82 14.99
N GLU A 76 2.60 -4.22 16.00
CA GLU A 76 1.37 -3.43 15.82
C GLU A 76 1.57 -2.27 14.83
N ASN A 77 2.78 -1.69 14.82
CA ASN A 77 3.16 -0.61 13.91
C ASN A 77 3.61 -1.11 12.52
N THR A 78 3.59 -2.42 12.26
CA THR A 78 4.00 -2.96 10.96
C THR A 78 2.85 -2.83 9.94
N PRO A 79 3.03 -2.08 8.84
CA PRO A 79 1.98 -1.89 7.85
C PRO A 79 1.55 -3.24 7.26
N GLN A 80 0.24 -3.42 7.07
CA GLN A 80 -0.27 -4.49 6.21
C GLN A 80 -0.10 -4.04 4.76
N GLU A 81 0.80 -4.67 4.02
CA GLU A 81 1.14 -4.18 2.68
C GLU A 81 0.21 -4.71 1.61
N ASP A 82 -0.59 -3.80 1.08
CA ASP A 82 -1.26 -3.98 -0.19
C ASP A 82 -0.48 -3.24 -1.29
N PHE A 83 0.49 -3.94 -1.88
CA PHE A 83 1.28 -3.38 -2.99
C PHE A 83 0.44 -3.13 -4.23
N VAL A 84 -0.61 -3.93 -4.46
CA VAL A 84 -1.45 -3.75 -5.64
C VAL A 84 -2.16 -2.41 -5.54
N THR A 85 -2.71 -2.09 -4.38
CA THR A 85 -3.38 -0.82 -4.11
C THR A 85 -2.41 0.36 -4.18
N GLN A 86 -1.23 0.26 -3.56
CA GLN A 86 -0.20 1.30 -3.70
C GLN A 86 0.18 1.54 -5.17
N ILE A 87 0.35 0.49 -5.99
CA ILE A 87 0.65 0.63 -7.42
C ILE A 87 -0.50 1.32 -8.17
N ILE A 88 -1.76 1.01 -7.83
CA ILE A 88 -2.92 1.68 -8.42
C ILE A 88 -2.93 3.17 -8.10
N GLU A 89 -2.64 3.56 -6.85
CA GLU A 89 -2.56 4.96 -6.45
C GLU A 89 -1.57 5.74 -7.32
N TYR A 90 -0.38 5.17 -7.58
CA TYR A 90 0.59 5.76 -8.50
C TYR A 90 0.02 5.92 -9.92
N PHE A 91 -0.66 4.91 -10.45
CA PHE A 91 -1.24 4.99 -11.80
C PHE A 91 -2.42 5.96 -11.92
N VAL A 92 -3.16 6.18 -10.85
CA VAL A 92 -4.32 7.10 -10.85
C VAL A 92 -3.88 8.54 -10.68
N GLN A 93 -2.80 8.79 -9.92
CA GLN A 93 -2.27 10.13 -9.68
C GLN A 93 -1.42 10.67 -10.83
N GLU A 94 -0.82 9.78 -11.62
CA GLU A 94 0.09 10.14 -12.71
C GLU A 94 -0.55 9.87 -14.07
N ASP A 95 -0.80 10.93 -14.84
CA ASP A 95 -1.27 10.81 -16.22
C ASP A 95 -0.15 10.38 -17.20
N GLU A 96 1.10 10.33 -16.75
CA GLU A 96 2.26 10.01 -17.58
C GLU A 96 2.78 8.57 -17.38
N TYR A 97 3.71 8.17 -18.25
CA TYR A 97 4.37 6.86 -18.13
C TYR A 97 5.27 6.81 -16.87
N ILE A 98 5.07 5.77 -16.05
CA ILE A 98 5.83 5.52 -14.84
C ILE A 98 6.86 4.41 -15.09
N LYS A 99 8.13 4.66 -14.75
CA LYS A 99 9.19 3.64 -14.86
C LYS A 99 9.09 2.59 -13.75
N SER A 100 9.39 1.33 -14.09
CA SER A 100 9.45 0.24 -13.11
C SER A 100 10.44 0.52 -11.98
N GLU A 101 11.57 1.15 -12.32
CA GLU A 101 12.62 1.47 -11.36
C GLU A 101 12.11 2.45 -10.31
N LEU A 102 11.31 3.44 -10.72
CA LEU A 102 10.70 4.41 -9.82
C LEU A 102 9.72 3.73 -8.87
N LEU A 103 8.85 2.84 -9.38
CA LEU A 103 7.92 2.09 -8.52
C LEU A 103 8.68 1.18 -7.54
N CYS A 104 9.73 0.48 -7.99
CA CYS A 104 10.58 -0.32 -7.11
C CYS A 104 11.22 0.50 -5.99
N GLU A 105 11.74 1.68 -6.32
CA GLU A 105 12.32 2.60 -5.35
C GLU A 105 11.29 3.09 -4.34
N ARG A 106 10.16 3.63 -4.83
CA ARG A 106 9.10 4.22 -4.00
C ARG A 106 8.42 3.20 -3.10
N LEU A 107 8.17 2.00 -3.61
CA LEU A 107 7.51 0.94 -2.87
C LEU A 107 8.48 0.11 -2.02
N PHE A 108 9.79 0.32 -2.19
CA PHE A 108 10.86 -0.44 -1.55
C PHE A 108 10.84 -1.94 -1.87
N ILE A 109 10.55 -2.29 -3.12
CA ILE A 109 10.46 -3.68 -3.60
C ILE A 109 11.42 -3.98 -4.74
N SER A 110 11.75 -5.25 -4.90
CA SER A 110 12.50 -5.77 -6.04
C SER A 110 11.68 -5.75 -7.34
N GLN A 111 12.38 -5.75 -8.48
CA GLN A 111 11.77 -5.86 -9.81
C GLN A 111 10.92 -7.13 -9.97
N SER A 112 11.36 -8.25 -9.40
CA SER A 112 10.60 -9.50 -9.43
C SER A 112 9.29 -9.40 -8.64
N LYS A 113 9.32 -8.78 -7.45
CA LYS A 113 8.12 -8.53 -6.65
C LYS A 113 7.16 -7.59 -7.38
N LEU A 114 7.66 -6.47 -7.93
CA LEU A 114 6.85 -5.55 -8.73
C LEU A 114 6.19 -6.29 -9.91
N SER A 115 6.93 -7.13 -10.62
CA SER A 115 6.40 -7.92 -11.74
C SER A 115 5.27 -8.87 -11.31
N GLN A 116 5.40 -9.51 -10.14
CA GLN A 116 4.36 -10.37 -9.58
C GLN A 116 3.10 -9.58 -9.21
N GLU A 117 3.25 -8.43 -8.56
CA GLU A 117 2.12 -7.58 -8.17
C GLU A 117 1.43 -6.97 -9.40
N LEU A 118 2.19 -6.51 -10.41
CA LEU A 118 1.63 -6.06 -11.69
C LEU A 118 0.88 -7.17 -12.43
N LYS A 119 1.28 -8.44 -12.30
CA LYS A 119 0.53 -9.57 -12.87
C LYS A 119 -0.84 -9.73 -12.21
N LYS A 120 -0.92 -9.56 -10.88
CA LYS A 120 -2.20 -9.55 -10.16
C LYS A 120 -3.03 -8.35 -10.59
N LEU A 121 -2.43 -7.16 -10.64
CA LEU A 121 -3.11 -5.94 -11.03
C LEU A 121 -3.73 -6.02 -12.43
N ARG A 122 -2.99 -6.52 -13.42
CA ARG A 122 -3.53 -6.70 -14.79
C ARG A 122 -4.78 -7.59 -14.82
N ARG A 123 -4.86 -8.62 -13.99
CA ARG A 123 -6.06 -9.47 -13.86
C ARG A 123 -7.23 -8.70 -13.26
N ILE A 124 -6.98 -7.82 -12.29
CA ILE A 124 -8.03 -7.00 -11.70
C ILE A 124 -8.55 -6.01 -12.76
N LEU A 125 -7.65 -5.27 -13.39
CA LEU A 125 -7.96 -4.25 -14.39
C LEU A 125 -8.76 -4.79 -15.59
N SER A 126 -8.48 -6.02 -16.02
CA SER A 126 -9.22 -6.61 -17.15
C SER A 126 -10.72 -6.77 -16.90
N HIS A 127 -11.18 -6.86 -15.65
CA HIS A 127 -12.61 -6.89 -15.32
C HIS A 127 -13.31 -5.55 -15.52
N TYR A 128 -12.53 -4.47 -15.68
CA TYR A 128 -12.99 -3.10 -15.85
C TYR A 128 -12.64 -2.54 -17.23
N ASN A 129 -12.28 -3.38 -18.21
CA ASN A 129 -11.78 -2.93 -19.52
C ASN A 129 -10.56 -2.00 -19.44
N LEU A 130 -9.79 -2.07 -18.35
CA LEU A 130 -8.56 -1.32 -18.15
C LEU A 130 -7.35 -2.21 -18.46
N SER A 131 -6.27 -1.58 -18.91
CA SER A 131 -5.01 -2.27 -19.21
C SER A 131 -3.80 -1.43 -18.81
N ILE A 132 -2.66 -2.09 -18.62
CA ILE A 132 -1.39 -1.40 -18.42
C ILE A 132 -0.60 -1.51 -19.71
N GLN A 133 -0.45 -0.40 -20.42
CA GLN A 133 0.41 -0.31 -21.59
C GLN A 133 1.86 -0.14 -21.14
N THR A 134 2.80 -0.77 -21.83
CA THR A 134 4.23 -0.60 -21.58
C THR A 134 4.90 -0.12 -22.85
N LYS A 135 5.70 0.94 -22.74
CA LYS A 135 6.47 1.51 -23.84
C LYS A 135 7.97 1.45 -23.48
N PRO A 136 8.81 0.84 -24.33
CA PRO A 136 10.25 0.77 -24.10
C PRO A 136 10.84 2.15 -23.78
N TYR A 137 11.73 2.24 -22.78
CA TYR A 137 12.38 3.48 -22.29
C TYR A 137 11.47 4.52 -21.59
N TYR A 138 10.15 4.46 -21.77
CA TYR A 138 9.20 5.37 -21.13
C TYR A 138 8.62 4.78 -19.83
N GLY A 139 8.28 3.49 -19.82
CA GLY A 139 7.71 2.81 -18.66
C GLY A 139 6.33 2.25 -18.93
N MET A 140 5.43 2.37 -17.96
CA MET A 140 4.08 1.82 -17.98
C MET A 140 3.02 2.87 -17.64
N LYS A 141 1.85 2.77 -18.26
CA LYS A 141 0.72 3.69 -18.06
C LYS A 141 -0.59 2.90 -17.99
N LEU A 142 -1.51 3.36 -17.15
CA LEU A 142 -2.87 2.83 -17.09
C LEU A 142 -3.70 3.40 -18.25
N CYS A 143 -4.39 2.53 -18.98
CA CYS A 143 -5.15 2.90 -20.18
C CYS A 143 -6.55 2.29 -20.14
N GLY A 144 -7.53 3.06 -20.61
CA GLY A 144 -8.93 2.71 -20.73
C GLY A 144 -9.78 3.94 -20.98
N SER A 145 -11.10 3.78 -21.05
CA SER A 145 -11.99 4.94 -21.10
C SER A 145 -12.01 5.65 -19.74
N GLU A 146 -12.28 6.96 -19.75
CA GLU A 146 -12.48 7.74 -18.52
C GLU A 146 -13.56 7.09 -17.64
N PHE A 147 -14.67 6.69 -18.27
CA PHE A 147 -15.77 6.02 -17.59
C PHE A 147 -15.34 4.72 -16.88
N ASP A 148 -14.54 3.88 -17.56
CA ASP A 148 -14.02 2.64 -16.99
C ASP A 148 -13.06 2.89 -15.83
N LEU A 149 -12.22 3.94 -15.93
CA LEU A 149 -11.33 4.35 -14.86
C LEU A 149 -12.13 4.82 -13.63
N ARG A 150 -13.13 5.69 -13.82
CA ARG A 150 -14.03 6.14 -12.74
C ARG A 150 -14.77 4.97 -12.11
N ARG A 151 -15.28 4.04 -12.91
CA ARG A 151 -15.97 2.83 -12.44
C ARG A 151 -15.05 1.93 -11.63
N PHE A 152 -13.79 1.77 -12.05
CA PHE A 152 -12.78 1.03 -11.30
C PHE A 152 -12.47 1.71 -9.95
N MET A 153 -12.23 3.02 -9.95
CA MET A 153 -12.01 3.83 -8.75
C MET A 153 -13.18 3.73 -7.76
N ALA A 154 -14.41 3.79 -8.29
CA ALA A 154 -15.64 3.66 -7.54
C ALA A 154 -15.90 2.24 -7.02
N SER A 155 -15.17 1.23 -7.51
CA SER A 155 -15.46 -0.15 -7.19
C SER A 155 -15.13 -0.51 -5.74
N ASN A 156 -15.85 -1.50 -5.22
CA ASN A 156 -15.60 -2.09 -3.89
C ASN A 156 -14.15 -2.57 -3.70
N TYR A 157 -13.42 -2.84 -4.78
CA TYR A 157 -12.01 -3.22 -4.71
C TYR A 157 -11.18 -2.09 -4.10
N LEU A 158 -11.34 -0.85 -4.57
CA LEU A 158 -10.60 0.32 -4.09
C LEU A 158 -11.18 0.92 -2.80
N GLN A 159 -12.50 0.84 -2.61
CA GLN A 159 -13.12 1.28 -1.35
C GLN A 159 -12.66 0.45 -0.14
N LYS A 160 -12.42 -0.85 -0.31
CA LYS A 160 -11.91 -1.74 0.76
C LYS A 160 -10.42 -1.59 1.01
N THR A 161 -9.64 -1.20 0.00
CA THR A 161 -8.18 -1.34 0.04
C THR A 161 -7.42 -0.10 0.43
N HIS A 162 -7.92 1.13 0.28
CA HIS A 162 -7.48 2.35 1.02
C HIS A 162 -7.96 3.66 0.36
N LEU A 163 -9.28 3.89 0.22
CA LEU A 163 -9.78 5.27 0.23
C LEU A 163 -9.93 5.84 1.66
N LYS A 164 -9.61 5.05 2.70
CA LYS A 164 -9.57 5.51 4.10
C LYS A 164 -8.37 6.42 4.41
N GLN A 165 -7.30 6.41 3.61
CA GLN A 165 -6.08 7.19 3.88
C GLN A 165 -6.07 8.61 3.33
N LEU A 166 -6.99 8.96 2.40
CA LEU A 166 -7.23 10.36 2.02
C LEU A 166 -7.82 11.22 3.16
N HIS A 167 -8.12 10.60 4.31
CA HIS A 167 -8.70 11.26 5.48
C HIS A 167 -7.67 11.57 6.60
N GLN A 168 -6.42 11.10 6.51
CA GLN A 168 -5.45 11.18 7.63
C GLN A 168 -4.28 12.16 7.43
N LEU A 169 -4.33 13.00 6.40
CA LEU A 169 -3.32 14.02 6.12
C LEU A 169 -3.74 15.40 6.66
N PRO A 170 -2.81 16.20 7.23
CA PRO A 170 -3.14 17.48 7.86
C PRO A 170 -3.80 18.44 6.87
N SER A 171 -4.74 19.23 7.39
CA SER A 171 -5.47 20.25 6.63
C SER A 171 -4.52 21.31 6.06
N SER A 172 -4.24 21.23 4.76
CA SER A 172 -3.84 22.38 3.95
C SER A 172 -4.81 22.56 2.78
N GLU A 173 -4.94 23.80 2.32
CA GLU A 173 -5.81 24.15 1.19
C GLU A 173 -5.43 23.36 -0.07
N GLY A 174 -6.44 22.86 -0.80
CA GLY A 174 -6.25 22.09 -2.05
C GLY A 174 -6.05 20.59 -1.88
N THR A 175 -6.24 20.03 -0.69
CA THR A 175 -6.08 18.58 -0.44
C THR A 175 -7.36 17.78 -0.75
N PRO A 176 -7.26 16.47 -1.11
CA PRO A 176 -8.42 15.59 -1.32
C PRO A 176 -9.44 15.56 -0.16
N SER A 177 -8.98 15.87 1.06
CA SER A 177 -9.81 15.98 2.27
C SER A 177 -10.65 17.27 2.33
N GLN A 178 -10.26 18.35 1.64
CA GLN A 178 -11.08 19.55 1.48
C GLN A 178 -12.21 19.33 0.47
N LEU A 179 -11.90 18.73 -0.69
CA LEU A 179 -12.91 18.40 -1.69
C LEU A 179 -13.99 17.47 -1.12
N HIS A 180 -13.59 16.43 -0.39
CA HIS A 180 -14.53 15.54 0.31
C HIS A 180 -15.44 16.31 1.28
N ARG A 181 -14.87 17.22 2.09
CA ARG A 181 -15.66 18.05 3.02
C ARG A 181 -16.64 18.96 2.29
N GLN A 182 -16.23 19.58 1.18
CA GLN A 182 -17.09 20.44 0.37
C GLN A 182 -18.26 19.64 -0.23
N ILE A 183 -17.97 18.48 -0.83
CA ILE A 183 -19.00 17.59 -1.38
C ILE A 183 -19.96 17.13 -0.28
N GLN A 184 -19.44 16.73 0.89
CA GLN A 184 -20.25 16.31 2.03
C GLN A 184 -21.15 17.44 2.54
N ALA A 185 -20.64 18.66 2.66
CA ALA A 185 -21.41 19.82 3.10
C ALA A 185 -22.56 20.12 2.12
N ILE A 186 -22.31 20.06 0.82
CA ILE A 186 -23.32 20.27 -0.23
C ILE A 186 -24.41 19.19 -0.14
N ILE A 187 -24.03 17.91 -0.03
CA ILE A 187 -24.99 16.80 0.11
C ILE A 187 -25.87 17.02 1.33
N LEU A 188 -25.29 17.23 2.52
CA LEU A 188 -26.07 17.39 3.75
C LEU A 188 -27.01 18.60 3.71
N ALA A 189 -26.59 19.71 3.08
CA ALA A 189 -27.43 20.88 2.88
C ALA A 189 -28.63 20.60 1.95
N GLU A 190 -28.41 19.91 0.83
CA GLU A 190 -29.48 19.60 -0.13
C GLU A 190 -30.50 18.59 0.42
N PHE A 191 -30.01 17.56 1.11
CA PHE A 191 -30.88 16.50 1.61
C PHE A 191 -31.64 16.89 2.89
N SER A 192 -31.07 17.77 3.72
CA SER A 192 -31.80 18.33 4.87
C SER A 192 -32.95 19.23 4.44
N GLN A 193 -32.79 20.02 3.36
CA GLN A 193 -33.87 20.85 2.80
C GLN A 193 -35.05 20.04 2.27
N LYS A 194 -34.80 18.82 1.78
CA LYS A 194 -35.82 17.95 1.17
C LYS A 194 -36.39 16.88 2.11
N ALA A 195 -36.03 16.92 3.41
CA ALA A 195 -36.49 15.98 4.44
C ALA A 195 -36.31 14.48 4.11
N TYR A 196 -35.27 14.14 3.34
CA TYR A 196 -34.95 12.74 3.06
C TYR A 196 -34.14 12.14 4.22
N PRO A 197 -34.62 11.09 4.90
CA PRO A 197 -33.82 10.38 5.90
C PRO A 197 -32.72 9.58 5.17
N ILE A 198 -31.46 9.84 5.51
CA ILE A 198 -30.31 9.19 4.88
C ILE A 198 -29.39 8.68 5.97
N SER A 199 -28.94 7.44 5.82
CA SER A 199 -27.94 6.88 6.73
C SER A 199 -26.57 7.46 6.43
N GLU A 200 -25.73 7.53 7.47
CA GLU A 200 -24.33 7.98 7.34
C GLU A 200 -23.55 7.16 6.29
N ALA A 201 -23.86 5.87 6.14
CA ALA A 201 -23.28 5.01 5.12
C ALA A 201 -23.60 5.45 3.68
N ILE A 202 -24.84 5.89 3.43
CA ILE A 202 -25.24 6.38 2.10
C ILE A 202 -24.56 7.71 1.80
N VAL A 203 -24.49 8.63 2.77
CA VAL A 203 -23.77 9.91 2.62
C VAL A 203 -22.31 9.64 2.29
N THR A 204 -21.65 8.77 3.05
CA THR A 204 -20.23 8.41 2.83
C THR A 204 -20.00 7.84 1.44
N ASN A 205 -20.84 6.90 0.99
CA ASN A 205 -20.72 6.33 -0.35
C ASN A 205 -20.91 7.38 -1.45
N LEU A 206 -21.92 8.24 -1.30
CA LEU A 206 -22.20 9.29 -2.28
C LEU A 206 -21.04 10.30 -2.37
N VAL A 207 -20.49 10.72 -1.23
CA VAL A 207 -19.31 11.60 -1.19
C VAL A 207 -18.14 10.96 -1.94
N ASN A 208 -17.83 9.69 -1.66
CA ASN A 208 -16.72 8.99 -2.32
C ASN A 208 -16.90 8.90 -3.83
N HIS A 209 -18.10 8.53 -4.30
CA HIS A 209 -18.39 8.44 -5.73
C HIS A 209 -18.33 9.80 -6.43
N LEU A 210 -18.83 10.87 -5.81
CA LEU A 210 -18.77 12.21 -6.37
C LEU A 210 -17.34 12.77 -6.35
N ALA A 211 -16.56 12.52 -5.29
CA ALA A 211 -15.16 12.92 -5.25
C ALA A 211 -14.36 12.26 -6.38
N ILE A 212 -14.63 10.97 -6.64
CA ILE A 212 -14.05 10.26 -7.78
C ILE A 212 -14.52 10.85 -9.11
N ALA A 213 -15.75 11.31 -9.24
CA ALA A 213 -16.25 11.90 -10.49
C ALA A 213 -15.67 13.30 -10.78
N VAL A 214 -15.32 14.05 -9.74
CA VAL A 214 -14.87 15.46 -9.85
C VAL A 214 -13.34 15.60 -9.92
N MET A 215 -12.59 14.63 -9.38
CA MET A 215 -11.12 14.55 -9.51
C MET A 215 -10.66 14.58 -10.97
#